data_AF-A0A6M2DZW3-F1
#
_entry.id   AF-A0A6M2DZW3-F1
#
_cell.length_a   1.000
_cell.length_b   1.000
_cell.length_c   1.000
_cell.angle_alpha   90.00
_cell.angle_beta   90.00
_cell.angle_gamma   90.00
#
_symmetry.space_group_name_H-M   'P 1'
#
loop_
_entity.id
_entity.type
_entity.pdbx_description
1 polymer ?
#
loop_
_entity_poly.entity_id
_entity_poly.type
_entity_poly.pdbx_seq_one_letter_code
_entity_poly.pdbx_strand_id
1 'polypeptide(L)'
;MHRDLILRFIEIQMLLISPICPHVAEHVGRLLNKESSILQSSWPEASDVDEIILNASCYLMECAHSFRIFYKNHTMSIAKSKTKIKQEGIDQKPNEGIIWIAKSFPPWQHAVLTTLSEMYKEKKELPDNKAISVKLGSLDVLKKHMKKVMPFVQAVKEKVEKKGAAALNMTSDFDEFSVLNGVRNYLCNTLDLEHIDIKYTDDNLCPEKTKEECCPGAPYMSFYKKPGVMMSIVNPVQGSGYFTSYILIKQGDTVQKVLDIVLRNERVKTEINLWKFKNPLVDCRKLPAIDNIKQDKEKLSPSATFSVDCEKNEIFLMEGDTKIFIGSH
;
A
#
# COMPACT_ATOMS: atom_id res chain seq x y z
N MET A 1 12.15 13.25 -4.12
CA MET A 1 11.75 14.65 -3.81
C MET A 1 12.52 15.59 -4.70
N HIS A 2 11.86 16.57 -5.33
CA HIS A 2 12.49 17.51 -6.26
C HIS A 2 12.81 18.83 -5.55
N ARG A 3 14.08 19.27 -5.58
CA ARG A 3 14.56 20.46 -4.86
C ARG A 3 13.79 21.72 -5.26
N ASP A 4 13.62 21.93 -6.56
CA ASP A 4 13.04 23.18 -7.07
C ASP A 4 11.56 23.33 -6.70
N LEU A 5 10.83 22.21 -6.59
CA LEU A 5 9.43 22.23 -6.18
C LEU A 5 9.30 22.63 -4.71
N ILE A 6 10.22 22.16 -3.86
CA ILE A 6 10.26 22.50 -2.43
C ILE A 6 10.59 23.99 -2.27
N LEU A 7 11.59 24.50 -2.99
CA LEU A 7 11.95 25.92 -2.93
C LEU A 7 10.80 26.81 -3.43
N ARG A 8 10.17 26.44 -4.56
CA ARG A 8 9.00 27.14 -5.07
C ARG A 8 7.84 27.16 -4.06
N PHE A 9 7.58 26.03 -3.40
CA PHE A 9 6.56 25.96 -2.35
C PHE A 9 6.87 26.89 -1.17
N ILE A 10 8.12 26.89 -0.67
CA ILE A 10 8.53 27.76 0.43
C ILE A 10 8.39 29.23 0.03
N GLU A 11 8.78 29.59 -1.20
CA GLU A 11 8.66 30.95 -1.71
C GLU A 11 7.20 31.43 -1.80
N ILE A 12 6.32 30.62 -2.36
CA ILE A 12 4.90 30.96 -2.48
C ILE A 12 4.26 31.02 -1.09
N GLN A 13 4.53 30.03 -0.22
CA GLN A 13 3.96 29.99 1.13
C GLN A 13 4.39 31.20 1.98
N MET A 14 5.64 31.65 1.83
CA MET A 14 6.15 32.86 2.46
C MET A 14 5.39 34.11 1.98
N LEU A 15 5.09 34.23 0.68
CA LEU A 15 4.31 35.35 0.16
C LEU A 15 2.86 35.32 0.68
N LEU A 16 2.24 34.13 0.69
CA LEU A 16 0.87 33.95 1.17
C LEU A 16 0.71 34.26 2.66
N ILE A 17 1.72 33.98 3.48
CA ILE A 17 1.68 34.25 4.94
C ILE A 17 2.10 35.67 5.29
N SER A 18 2.74 36.41 4.37
CA SER A 18 3.23 37.78 4.59
C SER A 18 2.20 38.77 5.16
N PRO A 19 0.90 38.79 4.75
CA PRO A 19 -0.08 39.70 5.35
C PRO A 19 -0.48 39.33 6.78
N ILE A 20 -0.24 38.09 7.22
CA ILE A 20 -0.62 37.59 8.54
C ILE A 20 0.58 37.66 9.51
N CYS A 21 1.73 37.14 9.08
CA CYS A 21 2.96 37.02 9.87
C CYS A 21 4.16 37.63 9.12
N PRO A 22 4.21 38.96 8.95
CA PRO A 22 5.23 39.62 8.13
C PRO A 22 6.66 39.39 8.66
N HIS A 23 6.85 39.36 9.98
CA HIS A 23 8.16 39.11 10.59
C HIS A 23 8.73 37.72 10.26
N VAL A 24 7.86 36.70 10.24
CA VAL A 24 8.25 35.33 9.90
C VAL A 24 8.54 35.22 8.41
N ALA A 25 7.68 35.80 7.57
CA ALA A 25 7.87 35.81 6.13
C ALA A 25 9.19 36.50 5.73
N GLU A 26 9.49 37.66 6.33
CA GLU A 26 10.74 38.39 6.12
C GLU A 26 11.96 37.58 6.59
N HIS A 27 11.87 36.90 7.74
CA HIS A 27 12.93 36.02 8.20
C HIS A 27 13.19 34.84 7.24
N VAL A 28 12.13 34.18 6.77
CA VAL A 28 12.23 33.10 5.78
C VAL A 28 12.80 33.62 4.45
N GLY A 29 12.43 34.83 4.03
CA GLY A 29 12.98 35.48 2.83
C GLY A 29 14.48 35.72 2.92
N ARG A 30 14.97 36.13 4.09
CA ARG A 30 16.42 36.25 4.35
C ARG A 30 17.12 34.91 4.31
N LEU A 31 16.51 33.83 4.84
CA LEU A 31 17.07 32.48 4.74
C LEU A 31 17.17 31.98 3.29
N LEU A 32 16.28 32.46 2.42
CA LEU A 32 16.30 32.20 0.98
C LEU A 32 17.22 33.15 0.19
N ASN A 33 17.95 34.04 0.88
CA ASN A 33 18.82 35.07 0.29
C ASN A 33 18.09 36.00 -0.69
N LYS A 34 16.83 36.37 -0.40
CA LYS A 34 16.14 37.43 -1.15
C LYS A 34 16.71 38.80 -0.76
N GLU A 35 17.11 39.59 -1.75
CA GLU A 35 17.75 40.89 -1.56
C GLU A 35 16.76 42.00 -1.18
N SER A 36 15.51 41.89 -1.62
CA SER A 36 14.44 42.84 -1.32
C SER A 36 13.59 42.38 -0.13
N SER A 37 13.00 43.33 0.58
CA SER A 37 12.05 43.02 1.64
C SER A 37 10.81 42.34 1.05
N ILE A 38 10.23 41.42 1.83
CA ILE A 38 9.00 40.72 1.42
C ILE A 38 7.85 41.68 1.13
N LEU A 39 7.83 42.86 1.77
CA LEU A 39 6.82 43.89 1.57
C LEU A 39 6.84 44.52 0.17
N GLN A 40 7.95 44.42 -0.55
CA GLN A 40 8.09 44.90 -1.92
C GLN A 40 7.78 43.82 -2.96
N SER A 41 7.52 42.59 -2.52
CA SER A 41 7.26 41.47 -3.42
C SER A 41 5.81 41.50 -3.93
N SER A 42 5.61 41.11 -5.19
CA SER A 42 4.28 40.97 -5.77
C SER A 42 3.59 39.70 -5.28
N TRP A 43 2.26 39.71 -5.33
CA TRP A 43 1.46 38.52 -5.03
C TRP A 43 1.78 37.39 -6.03
N PRO A 44 1.88 36.12 -5.59
CA PRO A 44 2.21 35.02 -6.47
C PRO A 44 1.10 34.75 -7.48
N GLU A 45 1.47 34.61 -8.75
CA GLU A 45 0.54 34.23 -9.82
C GLU A 45 0.30 32.71 -9.82
N ALA A 46 -0.97 32.32 -9.92
CA ALA A 46 -1.36 30.93 -10.04
C ALA A 46 -1.17 30.45 -11.48
N SER A 47 -0.47 29.32 -11.65
CA SER A 47 -0.40 28.62 -12.93
C SER A 47 -1.65 27.76 -13.15
N ASP A 48 -1.84 27.27 -14.38
CA ASP A 48 -2.93 26.35 -14.71
C ASP A 48 -2.92 25.11 -13.81
N VAL A 49 -4.11 24.71 -13.35
CA VAL A 49 -4.30 23.57 -12.46
C VAL A 49 -4.71 22.36 -13.27
N ASP A 50 -3.93 21.28 -13.19
CA ASP A 50 -4.31 19.99 -13.73
C ASP A 50 -5.29 19.28 -12.78
N GLU A 51 -6.58 19.35 -13.10
CA GLU A 51 -7.64 18.74 -12.31
C GLU A 51 -7.55 17.21 -12.27
N ILE A 52 -6.99 16.56 -13.30
CA ILE A 52 -6.88 15.11 -13.38
C ILE A 52 -5.85 14.62 -12.35
N ILE A 53 -4.69 15.28 -12.29
CA ILE A 53 -3.65 14.96 -11.29
C ILE A 53 -4.16 15.23 -9.88
N LEU A 54 -4.88 16.34 -9.67
CA LEU A 54 -5.46 16.66 -8.37
C LEU A 54 -6.46 15.58 -7.94
N ASN A 55 -7.36 15.17 -8.83
CA ASN A 55 -8.33 14.11 -8.57
C ASN A 55 -7.67 12.75 -8.29
N ALA A 56 -6.62 12.39 -9.04
CA ALA A 56 -5.83 11.18 -8.80
C ALA A 56 -5.13 11.23 -7.42
N SER A 57 -4.62 12.40 -7.00
CA SER A 57 -3.98 12.57 -5.69
C SER A 57 -4.99 12.44 -4.54
N CYS A 58 -6.19 13.01 -4.68
CA CYS A 58 -7.28 12.88 -3.72
C CYS A 58 -7.73 11.42 -3.59
N TYR A 59 -7.92 10.75 -4.73
CA TYR A 59 -8.23 9.32 -4.77
C TYR A 59 -7.18 8.49 -4.03
N LEU A 60 -5.89 8.78 -4.23
CA LEU A 60 -4.81 8.08 -3.55
C LEU A 60 -4.84 8.26 -2.03
N MET A 61 -5.12 9.48 -1.55
CA MET A 61 -5.26 9.76 -0.12
C MET A 61 -6.44 9.01 0.49
N GLU A 62 -7.58 8.98 -0.20
CA GLU A 62 -8.77 8.23 0.20
C GLU A 62 -8.52 6.71 0.22
N CYS A 63 -7.81 6.18 -0.78
CA CYS A 63 -7.41 4.77 -0.84
C CYS A 63 -6.48 4.42 0.32
N ALA A 64 -5.43 5.21 0.56
CA ALA A 64 -4.49 4.99 1.65
C ALA A 64 -5.19 5.02 3.02
N HIS A 65 -6.18 5.90 3.21
CA HIS A 65 -7.00 5.91 4.41
C HIS A 65 -7.85 4.63 4.55
N SER A 66 -8.54 4.24 3.48
CA SER A 66 -9.39 3.04 3.44
C SER A 66 -8.58 1.77 3.70
N PHE A 67 -7.40 1.63 3.11
CA PHE A 67 -6.53 0.47 3.32
C PHE A 67 -6.05 0.37 4.77
N ARG A 68 -5.75 1.50 5.44
CA ARG A 68 -5.41 1.50 6.88
C ARG A 68 -6.58 1.00 7.72
N ILE A 69 -7.82 1.38 7.37
CA ILE A 69 -9.02 0.89 8.05
C ILE A 69 -9.19 -0.61 7.80
N PHE A 70 -9.05 -1.09 6.57
CA PHE A 70 -9.15 -2.52 6.26
C PHE A 70 -8.09 -3.33 7.00
N TYR A 71 -6.85 -2.84 7.08
CA TYR A 71 -5.77 -3.47 7.83
C TYR A 71 -6.10 -3.57 9.33
N LYS A 72 -6.62 -2.50 9.92
CA LYS A 72 -7.09 -2.48 11.32
C LYS A 72 -8.23 -3.46 11.56
N ASN A 73 -9.21 -3.53 10.65
CA ASN A 73 -10.34 -4.45 10.78
C ASN A 73 -9.90 -5.92 10.67
N HIS A 74 -8.98 -6.20 9.76
CA HIS A 74 -8.41 -7.54 9.58
C HIS A 74 -7.59 -8.00 10.79
N THR A 75 -6.75 -7.11 11.35
CA THR A 75 -5.98 -7.43 12.56
C THR A 75 -6.88 -7.59 13.80
N MET A 76 -7.94 -6.79 13.93
CA MET A 76 -8.93 -6.93 15.00
C MET A 76 -9.78 -8.21 14.90
N SER A 77 -10.17 -8.64 13.69
CA SER A 77 -10.93 -9.88 13.51
C SER A 77 -10.10 -11.10 13.89
N ILE A 78 -8.81 -11.11 13.53
CA ILE A 78 -7.85 -12.13 13.96
C ILE A 78 -7.73 -12.13 15.49
N ALA A 79 -7.56 -10.96 16.11
CA ALA A 79 -7.45 -10.85 17.57
C ALA A 79 -8.69 -11.37 18.31
N LYS A 80 -9.90 -11.16 17.78
CA LYS A 80 -11.15 -11.70 18.36
C LYS A 80 -11.28 -13.22 18.19
N SER A 81 -10.70 -13.80 17.14
CA SER A 81 -10.69 -15.26 16.94
C SER A 81 -9.69 -15.98 17.88
N LYS A 82 -8.65 -15.28 18.35
CA LYS A 82 -7.61 -15.81 19.25
C LYS A 82 -8.09 -16.16 20.66
N THR A 83 -9.30 -15.76 21.07
CA THR A 83 -9.84 -16.14 22.38
C THR A 83 -10.09 -17.66 22.52
N LYS A 84 -9.94 -18.45 21.44
CA LYS A 84 -10.10 -19.92 21.50
C LYS A 84 -8.82 -20.76 21.40
N ILE A 85 -7.69 -20.25 20.92
CA ILE A 85 -6.45 -21.04 20.85
C ILE A 85 -5.23 -20.14 21.08
N LYS A 86 -4.63 -20.24 22.28
CA LYS A 86 -3.30 -19.72 22.57
C LYS A 86 -2.27 -20.59 21.82
N GLN A 87 -1.84 -20.16 20.64
CA GLN A 87 -0.56 -20.60 20.08
C GLN A 87 0.45 -19.47 20.27
N GLU A 88 1.55 -19.85 20.91
CA GLU A 88 2.65 -18.99 21.33
C GLU A 88 3.45 -18.47 20.11
N GLY A 89 3.92 -17.23 20.21
CA GLY A 89 5.17 -16.78 19.58
C GLY A 89 5.18 -16.33 18.12
N ILE A 90 4.20 -16.64 17.27
CA ILE A 90 4.27 -16.22 15.86
C ILE A 90 3.50 -14.90 15.68
N ASP A 91 4.19 -13.82 15.32
CA ASP A 91 3.56 -12.56 14.95
C ASP A 91 2.60 -12.84 13.77
N GLN A 92 1.29 -12.77 14.03
CA GLN A 92 0.23 -13.12 13.06
C GLN A 92 -0.22 -11.90 12.25
N LYS A 93 0.65 -10.88 12.15
CA LYS A 93 0.41 -9.76 11.26
C LYS A 93 0.40 -10.28 9.82
N PRO A 94 -0.48 -9.76 8.95
CA PRO A 94 -0.43 -10.10 7.54
C PRO A 94 0.80 -9.41 6.92
N ASN A 95 1.56 -10.15 6.13
CA ASN A 95 2.79 -9.63 5.51
C ASN A 95 2.57 -9.18 4.07
N GLU A 96 1.51 -9.69 3.42
CA GLU A 96 1.19 -9.38 2.04
C GLU A 96 -0.26 -8.93 1.88
N GLY A 97 -0.51 -8.14 0.85
CA GLY A 97 -1.85 -7.71 0.48
C GLY A 97 -2.07 -7.69 -1.03
N ILE A 98 -3.29 -7.96 -1.47
CA ILE A 98 -3.71 -7.77 -2.86
C ILE A 98 -4.74 -6.64 -2.88
N ILE A 99 -4.48 -5.64 -3.72
CA ILE A 99 -5.42 -4.58 -4.07
C ILE A 99 -6.19 -5.03 -5.31
N TRP A 100 -7.51 -5.07 -5.18
CA TRP A 100 -8.45 -5.39 -6.24
C TRP A 100 -9.04 -4.12 -6.82
N ILE A 101 -8.93 -3.97 -8.14
CA ILE A 101 -9.47 -2.86 -8.92
C ILE A 101 -10.56 -3.38 -9.85
N ALA A 102 -11.75 -2.79 -9.78
CA ALA A 102 -12.83 -3.09 -10.70
C ALA A 102 -12.76 -2.17 -11.93
N LYS A 103 -12.82 -2.75 -13.15
CA LYS A 103 -12.88 -1.96 -14.39
C LYS A 103 -14.28 -1.38 -14.64
N SER A 104 -15.31 -2.10 -14.24
CA SER A 104 -16.70 -1.75 -14.43
C SER A 104 -17.48 -1.93 -13.14
N PHE A 105 -18.52 -1.12 -12.96
CA PHE A 105 -19.46 -1.29 -11.86
C PHE A 105 -20.15 -2.67 -11.94
N PRO A 106 -20.39 -3.33 -10.79
CA PRO A 106 -21.24 -4.52 -10.73
C PRO A 106 -22.61 -4.27 -11.40
N PRO A 107 -23.26 -5.29 -11.98
CA PRO A 107 -24.49 -5.11 -12.77
C PRO A 107 -25.61 -4.33 -12.07
N TRP A 108 -25.79 -4.55 -10.75
CA TRP A 108 -26.79 -3.84 -9.96
C TRP A 108 -26.42 -2.37 -9.71
N GLN A 109 -25.14 -2.06 -9.48
CA GLN A 109 -24.68 -0.66 -9.33
C GLN A 109 -24.73 0.08 -10.66
N HIS A 110 -24.36 -0.60 -11.75
CA HIS A 110 -24.46 -0.04 -13.09
C HIS A 110 -25.90 0.36 -13.41
N ALA A 111 -26.88 -0.52 -13.17
CA ALA A 111 -28.30 -0.20 -13.36
C ALA A 111 -28.77 1.01 -12.52
N VAL A 112 -28.32 1.12 -11.27
CA VAL A 112 -28.60 2.28 -10.42
C VAL A 112 -27.97 3.55 -10.99
N LEU A 113 -26.71 3.52 -11.41
CA LEU A 113 -26.05 4.68 -12.01
C LEU A 113 -26.68 5.10 -13.34
N THR A 114 -27.08 4.15 -14.19
CA THR A 114 -27.78 4.43 -15.45
C THR A 114 -29.07 5.18 -15.17
N THR A 115 -29.92 4.66 -14.29
CA THR A 115 -31.19 5.31 -13.94
C THR A 115 -31.01 6.67 -13.27
N LEU A 116 -30.01 6.84 -12.40
CA LEU A 116 -29.68 8.14 -11.80
C LEU A 116 -29.20 9.14 -12.86
N SER A 117 -28.37 8.69 -13.81
CA SER A 117 -27.87 9.54 -14.90
C SER A 117 -28.98 10.02 -15.84
N GLU A 118 -29.96 9.16 -16.13
CA GLU A 118 -31.15 9.51 -16.91
C GLU A 118 -32.01 10.55 -16.18
N MET A 119 -32.28 10.33 -14.90
CA MET A 119 -33.05 11.28 -14.08
C MET A 119 -32.34 12.63 -13.93
N TYR A 120 -31.01 12.62 -13.84
CA TYR A 120 -30.22 13.85 -13.78
C TYR A 120 -30.23 14.62 -15.11
N LYS A 121 -30.19 13.93 -16.26
CA LYS A 121 -30.31 14.56 -17.59
C LYS A 121 -31.67 15.22 -17.80
N GLU A 122 -32.75 14.61 -17.30
CA GLU A 122 -34.11 15.13 -17.46
C GLU A 122 -34.38 16.37 -16.60
N LYS A 123 -33.90 16.40 -15.35
CA LYS A 123 -34.29 17.43 -14.38
C LYS A 123 -33.15 18.36 -13.94
N LYS A 124 -31.90 18.11 -14.35
CA LYS A 124 -30.66 18.77 -13.86
C LYS A 124 -30.45 18.72 -12.34
N GLU A 125 -31.34 18.05 -11.61
CA GLU A 125 -31.31 17.84 -10.16
C GLU A 125 -31.75 16.40 -9.86
N LEU A 126 -31.17 15.82 -8.80
CA LEU A 126 -31.53 14.47 -8.37
C LEU A 126 -32.87 14.50 -7.61
N PRO A 127 -33.88 13.70 -8.03
CA PRO A 127 -35.20 13.70 -7.38
C PRO A 127 -35.16 13.22 -5.92
N ASP A 128 -36.27 13.41 -5.21
CA ASP A 128 -36.46 12.91 -3.84
C ASP A 128 -36.19 11.39 -3.73
N ASN A 129 -35.66 10.96 -2.59
CA ASN A 129 -35.28 9.58 -2.29
C ASN A 129 -36.45 8.59 -2.50
N LYS A 130 -37.69 9.05 -2.31
CA LYS A 130 -38.91 8.26 -2.56
C LYS A 130 -39.11 7.95 -4.04
N ALA A 131 -38.96 8.94 -4.92
CA ALA A 131 -39.14 8.75 -6.36
C ALA A 131 -38.06 7.83 -6.95
N ILE A 132 -36.82 7.95 -6.45
CA ILE A 132 -35.71 7.08 -6.84
C ILE A 132 -35.97 5.64 -6.37
N SER A 133 -36.42 5.45 -5.13
CA SER A 133 -36.74 4.11 -4.60
C SER A 133 -37.84 3.39 -5.40
N VAL A 134 -38.87 4.12 -5.84
CA VAL A 134 -39.95 3.55 -6.68
C VAL A 134 -39.42 3.09 -8.04
N LYS A 135 -38.64 3.91 -8.73
CA LYS A 135 -38.04 3.55 -10.04
C LYS A 135 -37.00 2.43 -9.94
N LEU A 136 -36.21 2.39 -8.85
CA LEU A 136 -35.24 1.31 -8.63
C LEU A 136 -35.93 0.02 -8.19
N GLY A 137 -37.03 0.11 -7.44
CA GLY A 137 -37.83 -1.05 -7.02
C GLY A 137 -38.53 -1.78 -8.17
N SER A 138 -38.76 -1.12 -9.31
CA SER A 138 -39.29 -1.75 -10.52
C SER A 138 -38.28 -2.56 -11.31
N LEU A 139 -36.97 -2.47 -11.00
CA LEU A 139 -35.93 -3.24 -11.71
C LEU A 139 -35.70 -4.59 -11.02
N ASP A 140 -35.99 -5.68 -11.73
CA ASP A 140 -35.83 -7.05 -11.22
C ASP A 140 -34.38 -7.39 -10.82
N VAL A 141 -33.40 -6.78 -11.47
CA VAL A 141 -31.95 -6.94 -11.20
C VAL A 141 -31.59 -6.47 -9.78
N LEU A 142 -32.36 -5.54 -9.20
CA LEU A 142 -32.06 -4.91 -7.91
C LEU A 142 -32.71 -5.63 -6.72
N LYS A 143 -33.67 -6.54 -6.96
CA LYS A 143 -34.45 -7.22 -5.89
C LYS A 143 -33.58 -7.94 -4.87
N LYS A 144 -32.47 -8.56 -5.29
CA LYS A 144 -31.52 -9.24 -4.39
C LYS A 144 -30.70 -8.28 -3.52
N HIS A 145 -30.49 -7.04 -3.98
CA HIS A 145 -29.59 -6.06 -3.35
C HIS A 145 -30.31 -4.81 -2.81
N MET A 146 -31.65 -4.81 -2.71
CA MET A 146 -32.43 -3.64 -2.26
C MET A 146 -31.95 -3.01 -0.94
N LYS A 147 -31.43 -3.82 0.00
CA LYS A 147 -30.84 -3.31 1.25
C LYS A 147 -29.57 -2.46 1.05
N LYS A 148 -28.79 -2.74 0.00
CA LYS A 148 -27.56 -2.03 -0.36
C LYS A 148 -27.80 -0.86 -1.33
N VAL A 149 -28.91 -0.88 -2.08
CA VAL A 149 -29.24 0.12 -3.10
C VAL A 149 -29.43 1.52 -2.51
N MET A 150 -30.23 1.67 -1.46
CA MET A 150 -30.51 3.00 -0.89
C MET A 150 -29.28 3.68 -0.26
N PRO A 151 -28.45 2.98 0.54
CA PRO A 151 -27.17 3.53 0.99
C PRO A 151 -26.26 3.96 -0.16
N PHE A 152 -26.23 3.19 -1.26
CA PHE A 152 -25.43 3.53 -2.44
C PHE A 152 -25.96 4.79 -3.13
N VAL A 153 -27.27 4.93 -3.32
CA VAL A 153 -27.89 6.14 -3.88
C VAL A 153 -27.56 7.37 -3.03
N GLN A 154 -27.62 7.25 -1.71
CA GLN A 154 -27.29 8.36 -0.81
C GLN A 154 -25.82 8.77 -0.93
N ALA A 155 -24.90 7.80 -0.99
CA ALA A 155 -23.48 8.07 -1.19
C ALA A 155 -23.21 8.73 -2.56
N VAL A 156 -23.93 8.31 -3.61
CA VAL A 156 -23.82 8.93 -4.95
C VAL A 156 -24.37 10.36 -4.92
N LYS A 157 -25.48 10.63 -4.21
CA LYS A 157 -26.00 11.99 -4.03
C LYS A 157 -24.98 12.92 -3.38
N GLU A 158 -24.37 12.49 -2.27
CA GLU A 158 -23.32 13.26 -1.60
C GLU A 158 -22.11 13.51 -2.51
N LYS A 159 -21.75 12.53 -3.36
CA LYS A 159 -20.67 12.71 -4.36
C LYS A 159 -21.07 13.70 -5.46
N VAL A 160 -22.32 13.69 -5.91
CA VAL A 160 -22.85 14.64 -6.91
C VAL A 160 -22.95 16.05 -6.33
N GLU A 161 -23.30 16.22 -5.06
CA GLU A 161 -23.27 17.53 -4.39
C GLU A 161 -21.85 18.11 -4.31
N LYS A 162 -20.84 17.26 -4.12
CA LYS A 162 -19.42 17.69 -4.02
C LYS A 162 -18.73 17.90 -5.36
N LYS A 163 -18.93 17.00 -6.32
CA LYS A 163 -18.19 16.96 -7.61
C LYS A 163 -19.07 17.26 -8.84
N GLY A 164 -20.36 17.52 -8.65
CA GLY A 164 -21.30 17.78 -9.73
C GLY A 164 -21.53 16.58 -10.65
N ALA A 165 -21.78 16.86 -11.93
CA ALA A 165 -22.09 15.85 -12.94
C ALA A 165 -20.97 14.81 -13.16
N ALA A 166 -19.71 15.15 -12.86
CA ALA A 166 -18.58 14.24 -12.98
C ALA A 166 -18.71 13.00 -12.08
N ALA A 167 -19.44 13.08 -10.96
CA ALA A 167 -19.68 11.94 -10.08
C ALA A 167 -20.63 10.87 -10.67
N LEU A 168 -21.35 11.18 -11.75
CA LEU A 168 -22.23 10.24 -12.46
C LEU A 168 -21.53 9.54 -13.63
N ASN A 169 -20.28 9.89 -13.93
CA ASN A 169 -19.50 9.21 -14.97
C ASN A 169 -19.27 7.76 -14.54
N MET A 170 -19.60 6.83 -15.44
CA MET A 170 -19.47 5.39 -15.22
C MET A 170 -18.02 4.89 -15.31
N THR A 171 -17.12 5.76 -15.76
CA THR A 171 -15.70 5.50 -15.98
C THR A 171 -14.89 6.55 -15.23
N SER A 172 -13.81 6.11 -14.59
CA SER A 172 -12.87 7.03 -13.94
C SER A 172 -12.16 7.89 -14.99
N ASP A 173 -11.90 9.16 -14.66
CA ASP A 173 -11.21 10.11 -15.54
C ASP A 173 -9.70 9.81 -15.67
N PHE A 174 -9.18 8.88 -14.86
CA PHE A 174 -7.79 8.45 -14.86
C PHE A 174 -7.66 6.93 -14.66
N ASP A 175 -6.53 6.37 -15.11
CA ASP A 175 -6.23 4.96 -14.93
C ASP A 175 -5.79 4.64 -13.49
N GLU A 176 -6.70 4.07 -12.72
CA GLU A 176 -6.49 3.66 -11.32
C GLU A 176 -5.32 2.69 -11.16
N PHE A 177 -5.12 1.79 -12.13
CA PHE A 177 -4.07 0.78 -12.04
C PHE A 177 -2.69 1.43 -12.11
N SER A 178 -2.50 2.32 -13.08
CA SER A 178 -1.25 3.07 -13.24
C SER A 178 -0.95 3.97 -12.04
N VAL A 179 -1.96 4.67 -11.50
CA VAL A 179 -1.80 5.52 -10.32
C VAL A 179 -1.37 4.72 -9.10
N LEU A 180 -2.03 3.60 -8.80
CA LEU A 180 -1.70 2.78 -7.64
C LEU A 180 -0.36 2.06 -7.81
N ASN A 181 -0.02 1.62 -9.03
CA ASN A 181 1.26 0.98 -9.29
C ASN A 181 2.43 1.96 -9.14
N GLY A 182 2.28 3.21 -9.57
CA GLY A 182 3.29 4.26 -9.38
C GLY A 182 3.59 4.56 -7.90
N VAL A 183 2.65 4.28 -7.00
CA VAL A 183 2.74 4.62 -5.56
C VAL A 183 2.79 3.37 -4.67
N ARG A 184 2.99 2.19 -5.26
CA ARG A 184 3.09 0.89 -4.57
C ARG A 184 4.04 0.91 -3.37
N ASN A 185 5.23 1.50 -3.54
CA ASN A 185 6.25 1.58 -2.47
C ASN A 185 5.78 2.40 -1.25
N TYR A 186 5.08 3.51 -1.48
CA TYR A 186 4.52 4.32 -0.40
C TYR A 186 3.42 3.56 0.35
N LEU A 187 2.58 2.81 -0.36
CA LEU A 187 1.54 1.98 0.26
C LEU A 187 2.14 0.84 1.09
N CYS A 188 3.18 0.16 0.59
CA CYS A 188 3.90 -0.87 1.34
C CYS A 188 4.46 -0.31 2.65
N ASN A 189 5.14 0.84 2.59
CA ASN A 189 5.73 1.47 3.78
C ASN A 189 4.67 1.98 4.76
N THR A 190 3.54 2.48 4.24
CA THR A 190 2.45 3.03 5.06
C THR A 190 1.67 1.96 5.81
N LEU A 191 1.46 0.80 5.18
CA LEU A 191 0.71 -0.33 5.74
C LEU A 191 1.61 -1.33 6.46
N ASP A 192 2.92 -1.08 6.47
CA ASP A 192 3.96 -1.98 6.98
C ASP A 192 3.85 -3.40 6.39
N LEU A 193 3.60 -3.45 5.08
CA LEU A 193 3.56 -4.68 4.31
C LEU A 193 4.89 -4.89 3.58
N GLU A 194 5.23 -6.16 3.38
CA GLU A 194 6.43 -6.54 2.61
C GLU A 194 6.13 -6.51 1.11
N HIS A 195 4.92 -6.94 0.72
CA HIS A 195 4.51 -6.99 -0.67
C HIS A 195 3.04 -6.63 -0.84
N ILE A 196 2.74 -5.80 -1.83
CA ILE A 196 1.37 -5.47 -2.24
C ILE A 196 1.23 -5.79 -3.72
N ASP A 197 0.37 -6.73 -4.11
CA ASP A 197 0.04 -6.97 -5.51
C ASP A 197 -1.21 -6.20 -5.94
N ILE A 198 -1.22 -5.71 -7.17
CA ILE A 198 -2.37 -4.99 -7.74
C ILE A 198 -2.94 -5.85 -8.86
N LYS A 199 -4.23 -6.17 -8.75
CA LYS A 199 -4.93 -7.07 -9.67
C LYS A 199 -6.31 -6.52 -10.03
N TYR A 200 -6.79 -6.90 -11.20
CA TYR A 200 -8.18 -6.64 -11.57
C TYR A 200 -9.12 -7.68 -10.96
N THR A 201 -10.37 -7.27 -10.73
CA THR A 201 -11.44 -8.17 -10.23
C THR A 201 -11.80 -9.32 -11.18
N ASP A 202 -11.30 -9.29 -12.42
CA ASP A 202 -11.52 -10.32 -13.43
C ASP A 202 -10.62 -11.56 -13.23
N ASP A 203 -9.59 -11.46 -12.38
CA ASP A 203 -8.69 -12.58 -12.08
C ASP A 203 -9.41 -13.65 -11.23
N ASN A 204 -9.17 -14.92 -11.53
CA ASN A 204 -9.81 -16.09 -10.89
C ASN A 204 -9.48 -16.22 -9.38
N LEU A 205 -8.48 -15.48 -8.91
CA LEU A 205 -8.08 -15.40 -7.50
C LEU A 205 -8.95 -14.44 -6.67
N CYS A 206 -9.88 -13.70 -7.29
CA CYS A 206 -10.74 -12.75 -6.58
C CYS A 206 -11.90 -13.47 -5.86
N PRO A 207 -12.06 -13.30 -4.54
CA PRO A 207 -13.23 -13.81 -3.83
C PRO A 207 -14.53 -13.19 -4.37
N GLU A 208 -15.58 -13.99 -4.56
CA GLU A 208 -16.87 -13.51 -5.10
C GLU A 208 -17.44 -12.33 -4.28
N LYS A 209 -17.26 -12.34 -2.96
CA LYS A 209 -17.66 -11.23 -2.07
C LYS A 209 -16.94 -9.93 -2.41
N THR A 210 -15.65 -10.01 -2.71
CA THR A 210 -14.84 -8.85 -3.09
C THR A 210 -15.22 -8.35 -4.47
N LYS A 211 -15.58 -9.26 -5.40
CA LYS A 211 -16.06 -8.90 -6.73
C LYS A 211 -17.41 -8.16 -6.72
N GLU A 212 -18.29 -8.48 -5.78
CA GLU A 212 -19.59 -7.80 -5.64
C GLU A 212 -19.50 -6.43 -4.95
N GLU A 213 -18.49 -6.23 -4.10
CA GLU A 213 -18.33 -5.01 -3.29
C GLU A 213 -17.35 -4.00 -3.88
N CYS A 214 -16.39 -4.45 -4.69
CA CYS A 214 -15.44 -3.57 -5.36
C CYS A 214 -16.11 -2.78 -6.48
N CYS A 215 -15.87 -1.47 -6.51
CA CYS A 215 -16.33 -0.59 -7.57
C CYS A 215 -15.22 0.37 -8.01
N PRO A 216 -15.27 0.89 -9.25
CA PRO A 216 -14.36 1.91 -9.72
C PRO A 216 -14.34 3.11 -8.75
N GLY A 217 -13.15 3.62 -8.45
CA GLY A 217 -12.92 4.70 -7.49
C GLY A 217 -12.90 4.26 -6.02
N ALA A 218 -13.21 2.99 -5.71
CA ALA A 218 -13.12 2.44 -4.36
C ALA A 218 -12.52 1.02 -4.38
N PRO A 219 -11.18 0.91 -4.52
CA PRO A 219 -10.50 -0.37 -4.55
C PRO A 219 -10.61 -1.09 -3.21
N TYR A 220 -10.67 -2.42 -3.26
CA TYR A 220 -10.70 -3.27 -2.07
C TYR A 220 -9.35 -3.92 -1.84
N MET A 221 -8.93 -4.05 -0.57
CA MET A 221 -7.67 -4.70 -0.22
C MET A 221 -7.91 -5.94 0.64
N SER A 222 -7.41 -7.07 0.16
CA SER A 222 -7.37 -8.34 0.89
C SER A 222 -5.99 -8.54 1.48
N PHE A 223 -5.91 -8.97 2.73
CA PHE A 223 -4.64 -9.27 3.39
C PHE A 223 -4.48 -10.77 3.56
N TYR A 224 -3.27 -11.27 3.38
CA TYR A 224 -2.97 -12.68 3.57
C TYR A 224 -1.59 -12.86 4.19
N LYS A 225 -1.42 -14.00 4.85
CA LYS A 225 -0.15 -14.42 5.39
C LYS A 225 0.41 -15.50 4.49
N LYS A 226 1.49 -15.19 3.78
CA LYS A 226 2.23 -16.19 3.03
C LYS A 226 2.96 -17.11 4.03
N PRO A 227 2.81 -18.44 3.94
CA PRO A 227 3.55 -19.36 4.79
C PRO A 227 5.05 -19.25 4.47
N GLY A 228 5.88 -19.39 5.49
CA GLY A 228 7.32 -19.33 5.37
C GLY A 228 7.98 -20.02 6.54
N VAL A 229 9.27 -20.33 6.37
CA VAL A 229 10.09 -21.02 7.35
C VAL A 229 10.95 -19.99 8.08
N MET A 230 11.06 -20.15 9.39
CA MET A 230 11.81 -19.22 10.24
C MET A 230 13.31 -19.54 10.15
N MET A 231 14.12 -18.56 9.77
CA MET A 231 15.57 -18.67 9.66
C MET A 231 16.23 -17.74 10.69
N SER A 232 17.25 -18.26 11.39
CA SER A 232 18.09 -17.46 12.27
C SER A 232 19.25 -16.84 11.47
N ILE A 233 19.38 -15.52 11.57
CA ILE A 233 20.48 -14.75 10.99
C ILE A 233 21.35 -14.29 12.15
N VAL A 234 22.54 -14.86 12.26
CA VAL A 234 23.48 -14.55 13.33
C VAL A 234 24.42 -13.42 12.87
N ASN A 235 24.57 -12.39 13.70
CA ASN A 235 25.60 -11.38 13.52
C ASN A 235 26.89 -11.78 14.27
N PRO A 236 27.98 -12.16 13.56
CA PRO A 236 29.22 -12.57 14.20
C PRO A 236 30.18 -11.40 14.49
N VAL A 237 29.81 -10.14 14.19
CA VAL A 237 30.72 -8.99 14.32
C VAL A 237 30.82 -8.52 15.78
N GLN A 238 32.03 -8.57 16.33
CA GLN A 238 32.32 -8.12 17.70
C GLN A 238 32.09 -6.60 17.86
N GLY A 239 31.51 -6.20 18.99
CA GLY A 239 31.25 -4.78 19.30
C GLY A 239 30.07 -4.18 18.52
N SER A 240 29.37 -4.98 17.73
CA SER A 240 28.11 -4.59 17.09
C SER A 240 26.96 -4.74 18.08
N GLY A 241 26.09 -3.74 18.18
CA GLY A 241 24.88 -3.79 19.02
C GLY A 241 23.74 -4.64 18.43
N TYR A 242 23.94 -5.24 17.25
CA TYR A 242 22.93 -6.06 16.57
C TYR A 242 23.11 -7.53 16.93
N PHE A 243 22.05 -8.18 17.39
CA PHE A 243 22.04 -9.58 17.81
C PHE A 243 21.56 -10.52 16.70
N THR A 244 21.39 -11.81 17.03
CA THR A 244 20.74 -12.78 16.14
C THR A 244 19.29 -12.37 15.89
N SER A 245 18.94 -12.16 14.63
CA SER A 245 17.58 -11.85 14.20
C SER A 245 16.91 -13.10 13.62
N TYR A 246 15.61 -13.22 13.84
CA TYR A 246 14.81 -14.32 13.33
C TYR A 246 13.89 -13.80 12.23
N ILE A 247 14.02 -14.34 11.02
CA ILE A 247 13.29 -13.86 9.85
C ILE A 247 12.54 -15.01 9.20
N LEU A 248 11.29 -14.75 8.84
CA LEU A 248 10.46 -15.70 8.11
C LEU A 248 10.76 -15.57 6.61
N ILE A 249 11.43 -16.59 6.04
CA ILE A 249 11.72 -16.67 4.61
C ILE A 249 10.56 -17.36 3.90
N LYS A 250 10.12 -16.80 2.77
CA LYS A 250 9.02 -17.33 1.97
C LYS A 250 9.53 -17.83 0.62
N GLN A 251 8.70 -18.63 -0.04
CA GLN A 251 8.96 -19.12 -1.40
C GLN A 251 9.15 -17.96 -2.38
N GLY A 252 10.30 -17.91 -3.06
CA GLY A 252 10.65 -16.94 -4.09
C GLY A 252 11.18 -15.60 -3.57
N ASP A 253 11.52 -15.49 -2.29
CA ASP A 253 12.16 -14.29 -1.76
C ASP A 253 13.58 -14.15 -2.33
N THR A 254 13.98 -12.94 -2.71
CA THR A 254 15.37 -12.66 -3.10
C THR A 254 16.22 -12.30 -1.90
N VAL A 255 17.53 -12.51 -1.99
CA VAL A 255 18.49 -12.08 -0.96
C VAL A 255 18.38 -10.58 -0.66
N GLN A 256 18.11 -9.76 -1.67
CA GLN A 256 17.83 -8.33 -1.49
C GLN A 256 16.58 -8.07 -0.64
N LYS A 257 15.47 -8.77 -0.89
CA LYS A 257 14.25 -8.61 -0.08
C LYS A 257 14.50 -8.99 1.39
N VAL A 258 15.25 -10.07 1.63
CA VAL A 258 15.61 -10.47 2.99
C VAL A 258 16.50 -9.42 3.66
N LEU A 259 17.47 -8.85 2.94
CA LEU A 259 18.28 -7.72 3.43
C LEU A 259 17.41 -6.52 3.81
N ASP A 260 16.46 -6.14 2.96
CA ASP A 260 15.55 -5.02 3.23
C ASP A 260 14.69 -5.26 4.47
N ILE A 261 14.26 -6.51 4.70
CA ILE A 261 13.52 -6.90 5.91
C ILE A 261 14.41 -6.80 7.15
N VAL A 262 15.66 -7.27 7.10
CA VAL A 262 16.63 -7.13 8.21
C VAL A 262 16.85 -5.65 8.52
N LEU A 263 17.13 -4.83 7.49
CA LEU A 263 17.36 -3.40 7.62
C LEU A 263 16.16 -2.69 8.25
N ARG A 264 14.92 -3.08 7.88
CA ARG A 264 13.69 -2.53 8.42
C ARG A 264 13.46 -2.91 9.88
N ASN A 265 13.63 -4.20 10.23
CA ASN A 265 13.34 -4.71 11.57
C ASN A 265 14.36 -4.24 12.60
N GLU A 266 15.66 -4.30 12.28
CA GLU A 266 16.75 -3.96 13.20
C GLU A 266 17.21 -2.50 13.08
N ARG A 267 16.63 -1.72 12.14
CA ARG A 267 16.97 -0.31 11.87
C ARG A 267 18.47 -0.08 11.66
N VAL A 268 19.10 -1.00 10.94
CA VAL A 268 20.55 -0.98 10.69
C VAL A 268 20.88 0.14 9.70
N LYS A 269 21.87 0.98 10.05
CA LYS A 269 22.32 2.13 9.22
C LYS A 269 23.54 1.82 8.35
N THR A 270 24.08 0.62 8.44
CA THR A 270 25.31 0.17 7.78
C THR A 270 25.03 -0.86 6.70
N GLU A 271 25.92 -0.98 5.72
CA GLU A 271 25.81 -2.01 4.68
C GLU A 271 25.88 -3.42 5.28
N ILE A 272 24.90 -4.26 4.94
CA ILE A 272 24.81 -5.66 5.38
C ILE A 272 25.15 -6.56 4.20
N ASN A 273 26.00 -7.56 4.43
CA ASN A 273 26.25 -8.65 3.48
C ASN A 273 25.79 -9.96 4.11
N LEU A 274 24.99 -10.74 3.39
CA LEU A 274 24.59 -12.08 3.82
C LEU A 274 25.62 -13.12 3.38
N TRP A 275 25.92 -14.03 4.30
CA TRP A 275 26.85 -15.14 4.10
C TRP A 275 26.15 -16.44 4.47
N LYS A 276 26.31 -17.47 3.63
CA LYS A 276 25.87 -18.84 3.93
C LYS A 276 27.04 -19.66 4.47
N PHE A 277 26.75 -20.68 5.27
CA PHE A 277 27.74 -21.70 5.61
C PHE A 277 27.97 -22.63 4.42
N LYS A 278 29.20 -23.07 4.19
CA LYS A 278 29.52 -24.02 3.11
C LYS A 278 28.83 -25.38 3.34
N ASN A 279 28.78 -25.85 4.58
CA ASN A 279 28.00 -27.02 4.99
C ASN A 279 26.99 -26.64 6.09
N PRO A 280 25.70 -26.48 5.75
CA PRO A 280 24.63 -26.12 6.67
C PRO A 280 24.53 -26.93 7.96
N LEU A 281 24.84 -28.24 7.91
CA LEU A 281 24.63 -29.17 9.01
C LEU A 281 25.82 -29.28 9.97
N VAL A 282 27.04 -28.97 9.48
CA VAL A 282 28.29 -29.20 10.20
C VAL A 282 28.90 -27.88 10.65
N ASP A 283 28.91 -26.87 9.77
CA ASP A 283 29.61 -25.61 10.04
C ASP A 283 28.83 -24.70 11.00
N CYS A 284 27.51 -24.91 11.15
CA CYS A 284 26.69 -24.21 12.14
C CYS A 284 26.99 -24.64 13.60
N ARG A 285 27.67 -25.78 13.80
CA ARG A 285 28.03 -26.32 15.12
C ARG A 285 29.47 -26.04 15.53
N LYS A 286 30.29 -25.47 14.62
CA LYS A 286 31.67 -25.08 14.92
C LYS A 286 31.67 -23.75 15.67
N LEU A 287 32.54 -23.64 16.67
CA LEU A 287 32.77 -22.37 17.37
C LEU A 287 33.33 -21.35 16.36
N PRO A 288 32.70 -20.18 16.21
CA PRO A 288 33.20 -19.15 15.31
C PRO A 288 34.57 -18.65 15.79
N ALA A 289 35.59 -18.75 14.93
CA ALA A 289 36.91 -18.22 15.23
C ALA A 289 36.86 -16.68 15.28
N ILE A 290 37.31 -16.11 16.41
CA ILE A 290 37.28 -14.65 16.67
C ILE A 290 38.14 -13.90 15.65
N ASP A 291 39.25 -14.50 15.22
CA ASP A 291 40.21 -13.87 14.31
C ASP A 291 39.83 -13.96 12.82
N ASN A 292 38.91 -14.87 12.45
CA ASN A 292 38.52 -15.06 11.05
C ASN A 292 37.04 -15.41 10.88
N ILE A 293 36.20 -14.38 11.00
CA ILE A 293 34.73 -14.45 10.89
C ILE A 293 34.24 -15.02 9.54
N LYS A 294 35.08 -14.97 8.49
CA LYS A 294 34.75 -15.37 7.11
C LYS A 294 35.13 -16.82 6.77
N GLN A 295 35.81 -17.54 7.67
CA GLN A 295 36.17 -18.93 7.44
C GLN A 295 34.91 -19.81 7.38
N ASP A 296 34.89 -20.77 6.45
CA ASP A 296 33.76 -21.70 6.19
C ASP A 296 32.44 -21.04 5.73
N LYS A 297 32.47 -19.78 5.29
CA LYS A 297 31.32 -19.04 4.76
C LYS A 297 31.51 -18.63 3.31
N GLU A 298 30.40 -18.57 2.57
CA GLU A 298 30.34 -18.09 1.19
C GLU A 298 29.38 -16.91 1.08
N LYS A 299 29.76 -15.88 0.33
CA LYS A 299 28.94 -14.68 0.16
C LYS A 299 27.77 -15.01 -0.76
N LEU A 300 26.55 -14.68 -0.34
CA LEU A 300 25.36 -14.85 -1.17
C LEU A 300 25.31 -13.77 -2.25
N SER A 301 24.98 -14.16 -3.49
CA SER A 301 24.70 -13.16 -4.53
C SER A 301 23.36 -12.45 -4.22
N PRO A 302 23.25 -11.12 -4.47
CA PRO A 302 22.02 -10.38 -4.20
C PRO A 302 20.82 -10.87 -5.03
N SER A 303 21.08 -11.50 -6.18
CA SER A 303 20.10 -12.01 -7.13
C SER A 303 19.60 -13.43 -6.82
N ALA A 304 20.20 -14.13 -5.85
CA ALA A 304 19.77 -15.47 -5.51
C ALA A 304 18.36 -15.46 -4.91
N THR A 305 17.59 -16.52 -5.19
CA THR A 305 16.22 -16.68 -4.72
C THR A 305 16.12 -17.83 -3.71
N PHE A 306 15.31 -17.67 -2.67
CA PHE A 306 15.04 -18.72 -1.70
C PHE A 306 13.85 -19.56 -2.17
N SER A 307 14.02 -20.88 -2.21
CA SER A 307 12.94 -21.85 -2.34
C SER A 307 12.75 -22.53 -1.00
N VAL A 308 11.57 -22.42 -0.43
CA VAL A 308 11.16 -22.93 0.87
C VAL A 308 10.19 -24.08 0.70
N ASP A 309 10.50 -25.22 1.29
CA ASP A 309 9.56 -26.32 1.45
C ASP A 309 8.89 -26.21 2.81
N CYS A 310 7.63 -25.75 2.81
CA CYS A 310 6.84 -25.54 4.02
C CYS A 310 6.40 -26.86 4.69
N GLU A 311 6.43 -28.00 4.00
CA GLU A 311 6.03 -29.29 4.59
C GLU A 311 7.17 -29.90 5.41
N LYS A 312 8.42 -29.64 5.01
CA LYS A 312 9.63 -30.17 5.67
C LYS A 312 10.42 -29.13 6.46
N ASN A 313 9.99 -27.86 6.46
CA ASN A 313 10.72 -26.72 7.00
C ASN A 313 12.16 -26.59 6.45
N GLU A 314 12.34 -26.90 5.17
CA GLU A 314 13.65 -26.85 4.50
C GLU A 314 13.77 -25.58 3.66
N ILE A 315 14.95 -24.95 3.72
CA ILE A 315 15.28 -23.76 2.94
C ILE A 315 16.37 -24.10 1.94
N PHE A 316 16.11 -23.79 0.68
CA PHE A 316 17.03 -23.94 -0.43
C PHE A 316 17.32 -22.57 -1.05
N LEU A 317 18.55 -22.38 -1.51
CA LEU A 317 18.94 -21.28 -2.38
C LEU A 317 18.89 -21.76 -3.83
N MET A 318 18.33 -20.96 -4.71
CA MET A 318 18.42 -21.13 -6.16
C MET A 318 19.37 -20.05 -6.70
N GLU A 319 20.56 -20.48 -7.15
CA GLU A 319 21.50 -19.67 -7.94
C GLU A 319 21.53 -20.24 -9.36
N GLY A 320 20.79 -19.60 -10.28
CA GLY A 320 20.56 -20.14 -11.63
C GLY A 320 19.80 -21.47 -11.58
N ASP A 321 20.41 -22.54 -12.10
CA ASP A 321 19.86 -23.91 -12.11
C ASP A 321 20.28 -24.75 -10.90
N THR A 322 21.13 -24.22 -10.00
CA THR A 322 21.65 -24.96 -8.86
C THR A 322 20.80 -24.75 -7.61
N LYS A 323 20.26 -25.85 -7.06
CA LYS A 323 19.51 -25.87 -5.80
C LYS A 323 20.46 -26.24 -4.66
N ILE A 324 20.79 -25.27 -3.81
CA ILE A 324 21.72 -25.43 -2.68
C ILE A 324 20.93 -25.48 -1.40
N PHE A 325 21.08 -26.55 -0.60
CA PHE A 325 20.46 -26.62 0.73
C PHE A 325 21.12 -25.61 1.68
N ILE A 326 20.33 -24.82 2.40
CA ILE A 326 20.82 -23.82 3.37
C ILE A 326 20.59 -24.26 4.80
N GLY A 327 19.54 -25.06 5.05
CA GLY A 327 19.22 -25.58 6.37
C GLY A 327 17.77 -26.03 6.48
N SER A 328 17.48 -26.74 7.57
CA SER A 328 16.15 -27.17 7.99
C SER A 328 15.92 -26.72 9.43
N HIS A 329 14.70 -26.29 9.77
CA HIS A 329 14.34 -25.99 11.16
C HIS A 329 13.67 -27.18 11.85
#